data_AF-A0A482VN33-F1
#
_entry.id   AF-A0A482VN33-F1
#
_cell.length_a   1.000
_cell.length_b   1.000
_cell.length_c   1.000
_cell.angle_alpha   90.00
_cell.angle_beta   90.00
_cell.angle_gamma   90.00
#
_symmetry.space_group_name_H-M   'P 1'
#
loop_
_entity.id
_entity.type
_entity.pdbx_description
1 polymer ?
#
loop_
_entity_poly.entity_id
_entity_poly.type
_entity_poly.pdbx_seq_one_letter_code
_entity_poly.pdbx_strand_id
1 'polypeptide(L)' 'MNELIQSEKKRRRERLQGHYGNTVWSQRKTPPENWNTPLPEHIQKEYEASYLNIKSKEMKGELPPTKDIFNYCVLM' A
#
# COMPACT_ATOMS: atom_id res chain seq x y z
N MET A 1 19.63 -29.64 -8.98
CA MET A 1 19.90 -28.23 -9.36
C MET A 1 19.04 -27.78 -10.53
N ASN A 2 19.05 -28.47 -11.68
CA ASN A 2 18.26 -28.07 -12.85
C ASN A 2 16.72 -28.06 -12.63
N GLU A 3 16.19 -29.05 -11.92
CA GLU A 3 14.74 -29.14 -11.67
C GLU A 3 14.19 -27.95 -10.88
N LEU A 4 14.91 -27.50 -9.85
CA LEU A 4 14.55 -26.34 -9.04
C LEU A 4 14.59 -25.04 -9.86
N ILE A 5 15.59 -24.89 -10.73
CA ILE A 5 15.69 -23.73 -11.63
C ILE A 5 14.49 -23.70 -12.60
N GLN A 6 14.05 -24.86 -13.09
CA GLN A 6 12.91 -24.94 -14.01
C GLN A 6 11.57 -24.68 -13.30
N SER A 7 11.38 -25.19 -12.09
CA SER A 7 10.16 -24.93 -11.31
C SER A 7 10.01 -23.44 -10.98
N GLU A 8 11.10 -22.77 -10.62
CA GLU A 8 11.09 -21.32 -10.37
C GLU A 8 10.85 -20.49 -11.64
N LYS A 9 11.45 -20.87 -12.78
CA LYS A 9 11.16 -20.25 -14.08
C LYS A 9 9.69 -20.39 -14.45
N LYS A 10 9.09 -21.57 -14.23
CA LYS A 10 7.66 -21.81 -14.46
C LYS A 10 6.79 -20.93 -13.57
N ARG A 11 7.07 -20.89 -12.26
CA ARG A 11 6.33 -20.06 -11.29
C ARG A 11 6.38 -18.57 -11.62
N ARG A 12 7.55 -18.07 -12.05
CA ARG A 12 7.69 -16.67 -12.51
C ARG A 12 6.83 -16.39 -13.75
N ARG A 13 6.82 -17.31 -14.72
CA ARG A 13 6.01 -17.17 -15.94
C ARG A 13 4.52 -17.14 -15.62
N GLU A 14 4.05 -18.03 -14.75
CA GLU A 14 2.65 -18.11 -14.32
C GLU A 14 2.20 -16.82 -13.62
N ARG A 15 3.03 -16.27 -12.71
CA ARG A 15 2.74 -14.97 -12.06
C ARG A 15 2.64 -13.80 -13.05
N LEU A 16 3.43 -13.85 -14.12
CA LEU A 16 3.47 -12.79 -15.13
C LEU A 16 2.42 -12.97 -16.24
N GLN A 17 1.73 -14.12 -16.31
CA GLN A 17 0.76 -14.38 -17.37
C GLN A 17 -0.34 -13.33 -17.42
N GLY A 18 -0.88 -12.93 -16.26
CA GLY A 18 -1.89 -11.86 -16.17
C GLY A 18 -1.34 -10.49 -16.56
N HIS A 19 -0.04 -10.24 -16.36
CA HIS A 19 0.60 -8.99 -16.77
C HIS A 19 0.74 -8.88 -18.29
N TYR A 20 1.19 -9.94 -18.95
CA TYR A 20 1.37 -9.95 -20.42
C TYR A 20 0.06 -10.15 -21.19
N GLY A 21 -0.92 -10.84 -20.59
CA GLY A 21 -2.25 -11.04 -21.17
C GLY A 21 -3.21 -9.87 -20.96
N ASN A 22 -2.80 -8.82 -20.24
CA ASN A 22 -3.63 -7.65 -19.97
C ASN A 22 -3.75 -6.77 -21.23
N THR A 23 -4.96 -6.71 -21.79
CA THR A 23 -5.30 -5.84 -22.92
C THR A 23 -5.92 -4.50 -22.49
N VAL A 24 -6.26 -4.35 -21.21
CA VAL A 24 -6.92 -3.16 -20.66
C VAL A 24 -5.89 -2.09 -20.26
N TRP A 25 -4.77 -2.51 -19.66
CA TRP A 25 -3.74 -1.58 -19.16
C TRP A 25 -2.42 -1.76 -19.91
N SER A 26 -1.90 -0.69 -20.50
CA SER A 26 -0.60 -0.69 -21.15
C SER A 26 0.56 -0.55 -20.15
N GLN A 27 1.71 -1.14 -20.47
CA GLN A 27 2.93 -0.99 -19.67
C GLN A 27 3.45 0.45 -19.79
N ARG A 28 3.51 1.17 -18.67
CA ARG A 28 4.02 2.54 -18.60
C ARG A 28 5.54 2.53 -18.41
N LYS A 29 6.26 3.32 -19.21
CA LYS A 29 7.72 3.52 -19.08
C LYS A 29 8.10 4.54 -18.02
N THR A 30 7.20 5.49 -17.78
CA THR A 30 7.36 6.58 -16.83
C THR A 30 6.09 6.72 -15.99
N PRO A 31 6.18 7.25 -14.77
CA PRO A 31 4.97 7.63 -14.04
C PRO A 31 4.19 8.69 -14.86
N PRO A 32 2.87 8.79 -14.66
CA PRO A 32 2.09 9.91 -15.19
C PRO A 32 2.68 11.25 -14.73
N GLU A 33 2.58 12.29 -15.56
CA GLU A 33 3.11 13.63 -15.25
C GLU A 33 2.58 14.18 -13.92
N ASN A 34 1.28 13.97 -13.67
CA ASN A 34 0.59 14.43 -12.46
C ASN A 34 0.58 13.38 -11.33
N TRP A 35 1.49 12.39 -11.35
CA TRP A 35 1.51 11.36 -10.31
C TRP A 35 1.75 11.92 -8.89
N ASN A 36 2.53 13.00 -8.80
CA ASN A 36 2.88 13.64 -7.52
C ASN A 36 2.03 14.87 -7.21
N THR A 37 0.86 15.03 -7.84
CA THR A 37 -0.06 16.10 -7.45
C THR A 37 -0.56 15.87 -6.03
N PRO A 38 -0.85 16.95 -5.27
CA PRO A 38 -1.45 16.81 -3.95
C PRO A 38 -2.75 16.01 -4.03
N LEU A 39 -3.06 15.28 -2.96
CA LEU A 39 -4.30 14.50 -2.89
C LEU A 39 -5.52 15.42 -3.06
N PRO A 40 -6.65 14.93 -3.59
CA PRO A 40 -7.90 15.69 -3.62
C PRO A 40 -8.31 16.19 -2.23
N GLU A 41 -8.93 17.37 -2.17
CA GLU A 41 -9.26 18.07 -0.91
C GLU A 41 -10.11 17.21 0.05
N HIS A 42 -11.09 16.47 -0.47
CA HIS A 42 -11.93 15.60 0.36
C HIS A 42 -11.13 14.48 1.05
N ILE A 43 -10.17 13.87 0.34
CA ILE A 43 -9.29 12.83 0.89
C ILE A 43 -8.36 13.42 1.94
N GLN A 44 -7.84 14.63 1.72
CA GLN A 44 -7.01 15.31 2.72
C GLN A 44 -7.80 15.55 4.02
N LYS A 45 -9.04 16.04 3.93
CA LYS A 45 -9.91 16.26 5.09
C LYS A 45 -10.25 14.96 5.83
N GLU A 46 -10.52 13.87 5.11
CA GLU A 46 -10.74 12.56 5.73
C GLU A 46 -9.49 12.05 6.44
N TYR A 47 -8.32 12.27 5.85
CA TYR A 47 -7.04 11.86 6.43
C TYR A 47 -6.70 12.63 7.71
N GLU A 48 -7.08 13.91 7.80
CA GLU A 48 -6.78 14.77 8.95
C GLU A 48 -7.20 14.16 10.29
N ALA A 49 -8.40 13.57 10.34
CA ALA A 49 -8.97 12.93 11.54
C ALA A 49 -8.65 11.42 11.65
N SER A 50 -7.91 10.86 10.70
CA SER A 50 -7.60 9.43 10.72
C SER A 50 -6.65 9.08 11.86
N TYR A 51 -6.86 7.89 12.46
CA TYR A 51 -6.00 7.37 13.52
C TYR A 51 -4.52 7.36 13.11
N LEU A 52 -4.21 6.94 11.88
CA LEU A 52 -2.84 6.88 11.37
C LEU A 52 -2.19 8.26 11.29
N ASN A 53 -2.93 9.28 10.84
CA ASN A 53 -2.41 10.64 10.80
C ASN A 53 -2.15 11.18 12.21
N ILE A 54 -3.08 10.95 13.15
CA ILE A 54 -2.94 11.36 14.55
C ILE A 54 -1.70 10.70 15.17
N LYS A 55 -1.53 9.38 15.03
CA LYS A 55 -0.35 8.66 15.53
C LYS A 55 0.94 9.11 14.84
N SER A 56 0.91 9.41 13.55
CA SER A 56 2.09 9.98 12.86
C SER A 56 2.50 11.32 13.45
N LYS A 57 1.54 12.20 13.77
CA LYS A 57 1.78 13.50 14.41
C LYS A 57 2.30 13.35 15.85
N GLU A 58 1.78 12.39 16.61
CA GLU A 58 2.30 12.05 17.94
C GLU A 58 3.76 11.59 17.87
N MET A 59 4.11 10.71 16.92
CA MET A 59 5.49 10.23 16.73
C MET A 59 6.45 11.34 16.31
N LYS A 60 5.97 12.32 15.54
CA LYS A 60 6.74 13.51 15.16
C LYS A 60 6.87 14.55 16.29
N GLY A 61 6.13 14.38 17.39
CA GLY A 61 6.09 15.32 18.51
C GLY A 61 5.21 16.56 18.27
N GLU A 62 4.38 16.54 17.22
CA GLU A 62 3.43 17.64 16.92
C GLU A 62 2.20 17.60 17.84
N LEU A 63 1.88 16.41 18.37
CA LEU A 63 0.78 16.19 19.31
C LEU A 63 1.26 15.41 20.54
N PRO A 64 0.69 15.66 21.73
CA PRO A 64 0.99 14.85 22.91
C PRO A 64 0.51 13.40 22.68
N PRO A 65 1.27 12.39 23.14
CA PRO A 65 0.91 10.99 22.93
C PRO A 65 -0.40 10.65 23.66
N THR A 66 -1.36 10.12 22.92
CA THR A 66 -2.61 9.60 23.50
C THR A 66 -2.41 8.15 23.96
N LYS A 67 -2.91 7.82 25.16
CA LYS A 67 -2.93 6.43 25.64
C LYS A 67 -4.05 5.69 24.95
N ASP A 68 -3.71 4.71 24.12
CA ASP A 68 -4.70 3.84 23.50
C ASP A 68 -5.36 2.97 24.58
N ILE A 69 -6.65 3.22 24.83
CA ILE A 69 -7.47 2.37 25.71
C ILE A 69 -7.89 1.16 24.90
N PHE A 70 -7.04 0.13 24.88
CA PHE A 70 -7.40 -1.13 24.25
C PHE A 70 -8.26 -1.96 25.21
N ASN A 71 -9.59 -1.88 25.02
CA ASN A 71 -10.49 -2.88 25.58
C ASN A 71 -10.48 -4.09 24.66
N TYR A 72 -9.49 -4.98 24.81
CA TYR A 72 -9.50 -6.26 24.12
C TYR A 72 -10.66 -7.09 24.68
N CYS A 73 -11.65 -7.40 23.84
CA CYS A 73 -12.52 -8.53 24.10
C CYS A 73 -11.82 -9.76 23.53
N VAL A 74 -11.32 -10.63 24.41
CA VAL A 74 -10.83 -11.95 24.00
C VAL A 74 -12.05 -12.85 23.91
N LEU A 75 -12.37 -13.32 22.71
CA LEU A 75 -13.29 -14.45 22.55
C LEU A 75 -12.56 -15.69 23.09
N MET A 76 -13.00 -16.17 24.26
CA MET A 76 -12.68 -17.52 24.74
C MET A 76 -13.42 -18.57 23.92
#